data_AF-A0A7X8Z6D2-F1
#
_entry.id   AF-A0A7X8Z6D2-F1
#
_cell.length_a   1.000
_cell.length_b   1.000
_cell.length_c   1.000
_cell.angle_alpha   90.00
_cell.angle_beta   90.00
_cell.angle_gamma   90.00
#
_symmetry.space_group_name_H-M   'P 1'
#
loop_
_entity.id
_entity.type
_entity.pdbx_description
1 polymer ?
#
loop_
_entity_poly.entity_id
_entity_poly.type
_entity_poly.pdbx_seq_one_letter_code
_entity_poly.pdbx_strand_id
1 'polypeptide(L)'
;VHKSTHHFDLVNFWLETEPETVYARGGLRFYGRENAENRGITRFYQRAYGSENAAGDPFALDLTADPHLAAMYLAAEKEDGYHRDQSVFGDGISIEDTLAVLVTYKNKALLTYSLNAYLPWEGYIVAFNGSKGRIEVTVREKSAINAGKERPEDGAMKSGVQEENTILVMPMFGPPYKVEIEEGRGGHGGGDPLLLRDIFGLPGEDKFNRAASHIDGAKSILTGIAGNISLQTGLPVKVDELVKF
;
A
#
# COMPACT_ATOMS: atom_id res chain seq x y z
N VAL A 1 -1.23 -6.88 10.86
CA VAL A 1 -0.24 -5.96 10.25
C VAL A 1 -0.92 -5.26 9.10
N HIS A 2 -0.89 -3.92 9.06
CA HIS A 2 -1.57 -3.15 8.02
C HIS A 2 -0.72 -3.10 6.74
N LYS A 3 -1.31 -3.14 5.54
CA LYS A 3 -0.55 -3.07 4.27
C LYS A 3 0.37 -1.84 4.25
N SER A 4 -0.11 -0.70 4.74
CA SER A 4 0.64 0.58 4.80
C SER A 4 1.87 0.60 5.72
N THR A 5 2.20 -0.47 6.44
CA THR A 5 3.42 -0.51 7.25
C THR A 5 4.66 -0.11 6.42
N HIS A 6 4.80 -0.57 5.17
CA HIS A 6 5.92 -0.12 4.33
C HIS A 6 5.95 1.41 4.07
N HIS A 7 4.80 2.10 4.04
CA HIS A 7 4.78 3.57 3.94
C HIS A 7 5.31 4.24 5.21
N PHE A 8 4.95 3.71 6.40
CA PHE A 8 5.46 4.23 7.66
C PHE A 8 6.96 3.97 7.80
N ASP A 9 7.44 2.84 7.28
CA ASP A 9 8.87 2.54 7.21
C ASP A 9 9.62 3.56 6.34
N LEU A 10 9.12 3.85 5.14
CA LEU A 10 9.69 4.89 4.27
C LEU A 10 9.75 6.26 4.97
N VAL A 11 8.68 6.67 5.67
CA VAL A 11 8.67 7.94 6.38
C VAL A 11 9.63 7.95 7.58
N ASN A 12 9.70 6.86 8.36
CA ASN A 12 10.68 6.71 9.44
C ASN A 12 12.10 6.87 8.90
N PHE A 13 12.40 6.21 7.78
CA PHE A 13 13.69 6.24 7.10
C PHE A 13 14.02 7.65 6.60
N TRP A 14 13.13 8.29 5.84
CA TRP A 14 13.36 9.63 5.28
C TRP A 14 13.51 10.72 6.34
N LEU A 15 12.80 10.59 7.47
CA LEU A 15 12.88 11.55 8.56
C LEU A 15 13.95 11.19 9.61
N GLU A 16 14.57 10.01 9.49
CA GLU A 16 15.54 9.44 10.44
C GLU A 16 15.04 9.51 11.89
N THR A 17 13.79 9.09 12.11
CA THR A 17 13.12 9.18 13.41
C THR A 17 12.09 8.06 13.56
N GLU A 18 11.55 7.92 14.76
CA GLU A 18 10.53 6.95 15.10
C GLU A 18 9.24 7.62 15.61
N PRO A 19 8.09 6.95 15.46
CA PRO A 19 6.80 7.48 15.90
C PRO A 19 6.77 7.60 17.43
N GLU A 20 6.15 8.67 17.92
CA GLU A 20 5.91 8.90 19.34
C GLU A 20 4.44 8.66 19.68
N THR A 21 3.53 9.31 18.96
CA THR A 21 2.08 9.21 19.17
C THR A 21 1.37 9.04 17.84
N VAL A 22 0.38 8.14 17.79
CA VAL A 22 -0.43 7.87 16.61
C VAL A 22 -1.91 8.05 16.94
N TYR A 23 -2.63 8.75 16.07
CA TYR A 23 -4.08 8.84 16.08
C TYR A 23 -4.62 8.46 14.72
N ALA A 24 -5.69 7.65 14.66
CA ALA A 24 -6.25 7.18 13.41
C ALA A 24 -7.79 7.23 13.42
N ARG A 25 -8.34 7.49 12.24
CA ARG A 25 -9.79 7.42 11.98
C ARG A 25 -10.03 6.85 10.59
N GLY A 26 -11.05 6.02 10.44
CA GLY A 26 -11.38 5.44 9.14
C GLY A 26 -12.55 4.48 9.20
N GLY A 27 -12.62 3.61 8.20
CA GLY A 27 -13.60 2.54 8.12
C GLY A 27 -13.58 1.84 6.77
N LEU A 28 -14.44 0.83 6.65
CA LEU A 28 -14.80 0.17 5.40
C LEU A 28 -15.95 0.97 4.75
N ARG A 29 -15.68 1.63 3.61
CA ARG A 29 -16.57 2.61 2.97
C ARG A 29 -16.92 2.26 1.52
N PHE A 30 -16.11 1.45 0.84
CA PHE A 30 -16.32 1.09 -0.56
C PHE A 30 -16.51 -0.42 -0.74
N TYR A 31 -15.61 -1.21 -0.17
CA TYR A 31 -15.65 -2.68 -0.22
C TYR A 31 -16.64 -3.26 0.80
N GLY A 32 -16.90 -4.57 0.69
CA GLY A 32 -17.91 -5.27 1.47
C GLY A 32 -19.34 -5.11 0.94
N ARG A 33 -20.20 -6.10 1.23
CA ARG A 33 -21.56 -6.19 0.68
C ARG A 33 -22.40 -4.95 0.97
N GLU A 34 -22.50 -4.52 2.22
CA GLU A 34 -23.35 -3.38 2.62
C GLU A 34 -23.00 -2.10 1.84
N ASN A 35 -21.71 -1.79 1.69
CA ASN A 35 -21.26 -0.62 0.93
C ASN A 35 -21.53 -0.76 -0.58
N ALA A 36 -21.51 -1.98 -1.12
CA ALA A 36 -21.88 -2.23 -2.51
C ALA A 36 -23.40 -2.10 -2.73
N GLU A 37 -24.23 -2.62 -1.83
CA GLU A 37 -25.70 -2.48 -1.85
C GLU A 37 -26.10 -1.01 -1.76
N ASN A 38 -25.48 -0.23 -0.87
CA ASN A 38 -25.70 1.22 -0.77
C ASN A 38 -25.33 2.00 -2.04
N ARG A 39 -24.44 1.43 -2.87
CA ARG A 39 -24.10 1.96 -4.21
C ARG A 39 -24.98 1.41 -5.34
N GLY A 40 -25.97 0.58 -5.02
CA GLY A 40 -26.91 0.01 -5.97
C GLY A 40 -26.45 -1.28 -6.66
N ILE A 41 -25.38 -1.93 -6.16
CA ILE A 41 -24.97 -3.24 -6.65
C ILE A 41 -25.93 -4.30 -6.11
N THR A 42 -26.43 -5.16 -6.99
CA THR A 42 -27.42 -6.20 -6.64
C THR A 42 -26.99 -7.61 -7.03
N ARG A 43 -25.91 -7.74 -7.81
CA ARG A 43 -25.35 -9.03 -8.24
C ARG A 43 -24.12 -9.33 -7.40
N PHE A 44 -24.21 -10.37 -6.57
CA PHE A 44 -23.13 -10.77 -5.67
C PHE A 44 -22.71 -12.21 -5.91
N TYR A 45 -21.48 -12.49 -5.52
CA TYR A 45 -20.87 -13.81 -5.49
C TYR A 45 -19.87 -13.88 -4.35
N GLN A 46 -19.57 -15.08 -3.86
CA GLN A 46 -18.53 -15.29 -2.84
C GLN A 46 -17.17 -15.58 -3.47
N ARG A 47 -17.16 -16.28 -4.61
CA ARG A 47 -16.00 -16.72 -5.38
C ARG A 47 -16.23 -16.42 -6.86
N ALA A 48 -15.20 -15.98 -7.57
CA ALA A 48 -15.32 -15.72 -9.01
C ALA A 48 -15.42 -17.04 -9.80
N TYR A 49 -14.61 -18.03 -9.44
CA TYR A 49 -14.60 -19.35 -10.04
C TYR A 49 -15.97 -20.03 -9.91
N GLY A 50 -16.54 -20.41 -11.05
CA GLY A 50 -17.84 -21.09 -11.13
C GLY A 50 -19.07 -20.19 -10.94
N SER A 51 -18.89 -18.87 -10.86
CA SER A 51 -20.00 -17.91 -10.64
C SER A 51 -20.39 -17.18 -11.92
N GLU A 52 -21.63 -17.36 -12.37
CA GLU A 52 -22.20 -16.56 -13.47
C GLU A 52 -22.32 -15.07 -13.13
N ASN A 53 -22.44 -14.75 -11.83
CA ASN A 53 -22.50 -13.36 -11.36
C ASN A 53 -21.14 -12.65 -11.39
N ALA A 54 -20.04 -13.39 -11.45
CA ALA A 54 -18.70 -12.82 -11.61
C ALA A 54 -18.37 -12.48 -13.07
N ALA A 55 -19.12 -13.04 -14.03
CA ALA A 55 -18.88 -12.80 -15.45
C ALA A 55 -19.04 -11.30 -15.79
N GLY A 56 -17.95 -10.69 -16.27
CA GLY A 56 -17.91 -9.28 -16.65
C GLY A 56 -17.75 -8.29 -15.49
N ASP A 57 -17.60 -8.76 -14.25
CA ASP A 57 -17.27 -7.90 -13.11
C ASP A 57 -15.76 -7.53 -13.15
N PRO A 58 -15.39 -6.23 -13.21
CA PRO A 58 -13.99 -5.83 -13.22
C PRO A 58 -13.22 -6.16 -11.93
N PHE A 59 -13.92 -6.52 -10.84
CA PHE A 59 -13.29 -6.97 -9.59
C PHE A 59 -13.09 -8.49 -9.53
N ALA A 60 -13.65 -9.26 -10.46
CA ALA A 60 -13.53 -10.71 -10.47
C ALA A 60 -12.14 -11.16 -10.94
N LEU A 61 -11.47 -11.99 -10.15
CA LEU A 61 -10.22 -12.64 -10.53
C LEU A 61 -10.52 -14.01 -11.16
N ASP A 62 -10.42 -14.11 -12.47
CA ASP A 62 -10.54 -15.39 -13.17
C ASP A 62 -9.22 -16.18 -13.09
N LEU A 63 -9.15 -17.10 -12.12
CA LEU A 63 -7.98 -17.98 -11.95
C LEU A 63 -7.79 -18.95 -13.13
N THR A 64 -8.83 -19.24 -13.91
CA THR A 64 -8.75 -20.20 -15.03
C THR A 64 -8.11 -19.61 -16.28
N ALA A 65 -8.13 -18.28 -16.39
CA ALA A 65 -7.54 -17.55 -17.49
C ALA A 65 -6.02 -17.65 -17.57
N ASP A 66 -5.35 -17.97 -16.46
CA ASP A 66 -3.91 -18.13 -16.39
C ASP A 66 -3.52 -19.51 -15.82
N PRO A 67 -2.87 -20.38 -16.61
CA PRO A 67 -2.47 -21.72 -16.15
C PRO A 67 -1.57 -21.70 -14.91
N HIS A 68 -0.75 -20.66 -14.73
CA HIS A 68 0.10 -20.51 -13.56
C HIS A 68 -0.73 -20.17 -12.32
N LEU A 69 -1.68 -19.21 -12.42
CA LEU A 69 -2.60 -18.92 -11.32
C LEU A 69 -3.49 -20.12 -11.00
N ALA A 70 -4.00 -20.82 -12.01
CA ALA A 70 -4.80 -22.03 -11.82
C ALA A 70 -4.00 -23.11 -11.09
N ALA A 71 -2.74 -23.33 -11.45
CA ALA A 71 -1.89 -24.31 -10.79
C ALA A 71 -1.55 -23.92 -9.34
N MET A 72 -1.21 -22.65 -9.10
CA MET A 72 -0.79 -22.18 -7.77
C MET A 72 -1.94 -22.04 -6.78
N TYR A 73 -3.13 -21.61 -7.24
CA TYR A 73 -4.25 -21.33 -6.36
C TYR A 73 -5.34 -22.38 -6.51
N LEU A 74 -5.96 -22.49 -7.68
CA LEU A 74 -7.16 -23.32 -7.87
C LEU A 74 -6.91 -24.83 -7.67
N ALA A 75 -5.81 -25.36 -8.22
CA ALA A 75 -5.46 -26.77 -8.06
C ALA A 75 -4.94 -27.10 -6.66
N ALA A 76 -4.46 -26.08 -5.93
CA ALA A 76 -3.88 -26.20 -4.60
C ALA A 76 -4.91 -26.03 -3.47
N GLU A 77 -6.15 -25.62 -3.75
CA GLU A 77 -7.19 -25.36 -2.72
C GLU A 77 -7.43 -26.54 -1.78
N LYS A 78 -7.21 -27.78 -2.24
CA LYS A 78 -7.35 -28.99 -1.43
C LYS A 78 -6.32 -29.11 -0.29
N GLU A 79 -5.22 -28.35 -0.35
CA GLU A 79 -4.14 -28.43 0.63
C GLU A 79 -4.46 -27.62 1.90
N ASP A 80 -5.11 -26.45 1.77
CA ASP A 80 -5.38 -25.54 2.90
C ASP A 80 -6.77 -24.84 2.87
N GLY A 81 -7.55 -25.01 1.79
CA GLY A 81 -8.83 -24.33 1.60
C GLY A 81 -8.72 -22.85 1.26
N TYR A 82 -7.53 -22.36 0.90
CA TYR A 82 -7.32 -20.95 0.58
C TYR A 82 -7.96 -20.59 -0.76
N HIS A 83 -8.84 -19.59 -0.71
CA HIS A 83 -9.59 -19.13 -1.87
C HIS A 83 -9.09 -17.75 -2.31
N ARG A 84 -8.29 -17.71 -3.38
CA ARG A 84 -7.64 -16.47 -3.85
C ARG A 84 -8.60 -15.49 -4.54
N ASP A 85 -9.69 -16.01 -5.10
CA ASP A 85 -10.66 -15.32 -5.95
C ASP A 85 -11.96 -14.95 -5.21
N GLN A 86 -11.88 -14.76 -3.89
CA GLN A 86 -13.02 -14.26 -3.12
C GLN A 86 -13.43 -12.87 -3.57
N SER A 87 -14.74 -12.60 -3.57
CA SER A 87 -15.27 -11.29 -3.91
C SER A 87 -14.87 -10.25 -2.86
N VAL A 88 -14.37 -9.09 -3.32
CA VAL A 88 -14.13 -7.91 -2.47
C VAL A 88 -15.44 -7.26 -1.96
N PHE A 89 -16.60 -7.72 -2.44
CA PHE A 89 -17.93 -7.35 -1.95
C PHE A 89 -18.65 -8.53 -1.26
N GLY A 90 -17.90 -9.60 -0.96
CA GLY A 90 -18.38 -10.73 -0.18
C GLY A 90 -18.61 -10.38 1.29
N ASP A 91 -19.04 -11.39 2.05
CA ASP A 91 -19.18 -11.27 3.50
C ASP A 91 -17.81 -11.42 4.18
N GLY A 92 -17.67 -10.87 5.40
CA GLY A 92 -16.44 -11.03 6.19
C GLY A 92 -15.30 -10.05 5.87
N ILE A 93 -15.54 -9.06 5.00
CA ILE A 93 -14.59 -7.95 4.81
C ILE A 93 -14.65 -7.04 6.04
N SER A 94 -13.56 -6.96 6.79
CA SER A 94 -13.49 -6.19 8.05
C SER A 94 -12.29 -5.25 8.13
N ILE A 95 -11.54 -5.10 7.04
CA ILE A 95 -10.39 -4.20 6.97
C ILE A 95 -10.85 -2.83 6.46
N GLU A 96 -10.24 -1.76 6.96
CA GLU A 96 -10.53 -0.41 6.50
C GLU A 96 -9.98 -0.19 5.08
N ASP A 97 -10.75 0.51 4.26
CA ASP A 97 -10.38 0.92 2.90
C ASP A 97 -10.28 2.43 2.73
N THR A 98 -10.74 3.19 3.74
CA THR A 98 -10.54 4.63 3.90
C THR A 98 -9.95 4.89 5.28
N LEU A 99 -8.76 5.50 5.34
CA LEU A 99 -8.05 5.81 6.58
C LEU A 99 -7.41 7.19 6.54
N ALA A 100 -7.46 7.88 7.67
CA ALA A 100 -6.65 9.04 7.99
C ALA A 100 -5.84 8.76 9.26
N VAL A 101 -4.54 9.02 9.23
CA VAL A 101 -3.64 8.80 10.37
C VAL A 101 -2.80 10.06 10.61
N LEU A 102 -2.74 10.49 11.86
CA LEU A 102 -1.84 11.54 12.34
C LEU A 102 -0.74 10.89 13.16
N VAL A 103 0.52 11.12 12.80
CA VAL A 103 1.68 10.64 13.56
C VAL A 103 2.52 11.82 13.99
N THR A 104 2.77 11.91 15.30
CA THR A 104 3.83 12.77 15.86
C THR A 104 5.08 11.94 16.02
N TYR A 105 6.19 12.41 15.48
CA TYR A 105 7.50 11.76 15.61
C TYR A 105 8.32 12.36 16.75
N LYS A 106 9.29 11.61 17.27
CA LYS A 106 10.17 12.08 18.36
C LYS A 106 10.97 13.34 18.01
N ASN A 107 11.30 13.54 16.72
CA ASN A 107 11.94 14.77 16.24
C ASN A 107 10.96 15.95 16.05
N LYS A 108 9.69 15.81 16.48
CA LYS A 108 8.59 16.78 16.39
C LYS A 108 8.00 16.97 14.98
N ALA A 109 8.41 16.18 13.99
CA ALA A 109 7.74 16.14 12.70
C ALA A 109 6.31 15.60 12.86
N LEU A 110 5.40 16.09 12.02
CA LEU A 110 4.02 15.63 11.94
C LEU A 110 3.77 15.01 10.56
N LEU A 111 3.27 13.78 10.54
CA LEU A 111 2.75 13.15 9.32
C LEU A 111 1.22 13.17 9.36
N THR A 112 0.63 13.69 8.29
CA THR A 112 -0.78 13.49 7.95
C THR A 112 -0.87 12.49 6.81
N TYR A 113 -1.32 11.29 7.10
CA TYR A 113 -1.43 10.19 6.14
C TYR A 113 -2.90 9.96 5.77
N SER A 114 -3.15 9.75 4.47
CA SER A 114 -4.47 9.43 3.92
C SER A 114 -4.34 8.22 3.01
N LEU A 115 -5.22 7.25 3.19
CA LEU A 115 -5.31 6.05 2.35
C LEU A 115 -6.73 5.88 1.87
N ASN A 116 -6.84 5.56 0.58
CA ASN A 116 -8.08 5.15 -0.07
C ASN A 116 -7.74 3.97 -0.99
N ALA A 117 -8.22 2.78 -0.65
CA ALA A 117 -7.84 1.54 -1.34
C ALA A 117 -8.67 1.25 -2.61
N TYR A 118 -9.52 2.17 -3.04
CA TYR A 118 -10.45 2.02 -4.17
C TYR A 118 -10.33 3.14 -5.21
N LEU A 119 -9.20 3.84 -5.22
CA LEU A 119 -8.92 4.92 -6.17
C LEU A 119 -8.50 4.37 -7.56
N PRO A 120 -8.64 5.17 -8.63
CA PRO A 120 -8.45 4.70 -10.02
C PRO A 120 -6.99 4.49 -10.47
N TRP A 121 -6.02 4.64 -9.57
CA TRP A 121 -4.60 4.39 -9.84
C TRP A 121 -3.89 3.97 -8.55
N GLU A 122 -2.75 3.29 -8.69
CA GLU A 122 -1.92 2.83 -7.58
C GLU A 122 -0.70 3.73 -7.40
N GLY A 123 -0.31 4.00 -6.16
CA GLY A 123 0.87 4.80 -5.85
C GLY A 123 0.60 5.76 -4.69
N TYR A 124 1.43 6.80 -4.60
CA TYR A 124 1.36 7.77 -3.52
C TYR A 124 1.90 9.14 -3.91
N ILE A 125 1.46 10.13 -3.17
CA ILE A 125 2.04 11.48 -3.16
C ILE A 125 2.55 11.75 -1.76
N VAL A 126 3.81 12.13 -1.63
CA VAL A 126 4.44 12.50 -0.36
C VAL A 126 4.96 13.93 -0.48
N ALA A 127 4.72 14.73 0.56
CA ALA A 127 5.22 16.08 0.62
C ALA A 127 5.91 16.37 1.94
N PHE A 128 7.16 16.82 1.86
CA PHE A 128 7.95 17.29 2.99
C PHE A 128 7.90 18.80 3.05
N ASN A 129 7.51 19.37 4.19
CA ASN A 129 7.48 20.80 4.39
C ASN A 129 8.49 21.16 5.49
N GLY A 130 9.41 22.07 5.18
CA GLY A 130 10.43 22.52 6.12
C GLY A 130 10.62 24.03 6.03
N SER A 131 11.50 24.56 6.89
CA SER A 131 11.78 26.00 6.96
C SER A 131 12.42 26.58 5.69
N LYS A 132 12.96 25.72 4.81
CA LYS A 132 13.62 26.11 3.55
C LYS A 132 12.78 25.85 2.31
N GLY A 133 11.54 25.38 2.46
CA GLY A 133 10.65 25.09 1.33
C GLY A 133 9.98 23.73 1.44
N ARG A 134 9.65 23.16 0.28
CA ARG A 134 8.88 21.92 0.15
C ARG A 134 9.50 20.98 -0.90
N ILE A 135 9.41 19.68 -0.64
CA ILE A 135 9.73 18.64 -1.62
C ILE A 135 8.47 17.80 -1.82
N GLU A 136 8.09 17.58 -3.07
CA GLU A 136 6.99 16.68 -3.43
C GLU A 136 7.52 15.50 -4.22
N VAL A 137 7.08 14.30 -3.85
CA VAL A 137 7.29 13.07 -4.59
C VAL A 137 5.94 12.56 -5.04
N THR A 138 5.79 12.32 -6.34
CA THR A 138 4.64 11.62 -6.91
C THR A 138 5.14 10.33 -7.52
N VAL A 139 4.57 9.22 -7.05
CA VAL A 139 4.72 7.89 -7.65
C VAL A 139 3.33 7.44 -8.04
N ARG A 140 3.16 7.13 -9.32
CA ARG A 140 1.91 6.72 -9.90
C ARG A 140 2.19 5.56 -10.83
N GLU A 141 1.52 4.47 -10.56
CA GLU A 141 1.64 3.18 -11.20
C GLU A 141 0.30 2.79 -11.81
N LYS A 142 0.34 1.95 -12.85
CA LYS A 142 -0.88 1.33 -13.36
C LYS A 142 -1.38 0.34 -12.32
N SER A 143 -2.67 0.41 -12.03
CA SER A 143 -3.34 -0.59 -11.21
C SER A 143 -3.33 -1.94 -11.93
N ALA A 144 -2.52 -2.87 -11.44
CA ALA A 144 -2.45 -4.24 -11.92
C ALA A 144 -2.88 -5.20 -10.81
N ILE A 145 -3.62 -6.25 -11.16
CA ILE A 145 -3.83 -7.36 -10.22
C ILE A 145 -2.54 -8.18 -10.24
N ASN A 146 -1.79 -8.15 -9.13
CA ASN A 146 -0.57 -8.94 -8.99
C ASN A 146 -0.81 -10.40 -9.40
N ALA A 147 0.01 -10.86 -10.37
CA ALA A 147 -0.01 -12.19 -10.98
C ALA A 147 -1.17 -12.52 -11.96
N GLY A 148 -2.10 -11.61 -12.22
CA GLY A 148 -2.98 -11.70 -13.39
C GLY A 148 -2.22 -11.25 -14.65
N LYS A 149 -2.27 -12.01 -15.74
CA LYS A 149 -1.79 -11.50 -17.03
C LYS A 149 -2.53 -10.21 -17.35
N GLU A 150 -1.79 -9.13 -17.57
CA GLU A 150 -2.30 -7.98 -18.29
C GLU A 150 -2.74 -8.46 -19.68
N ARG A 151 -4.04 -8.68 -19.86
CA ARG A 151 -4.61 -8.85 -21.18
C ARG A 151 -4.89 -7.45 -21.72
N PRO A 152 -4.31 -7.04 -22.88
CA PRO A 152 -4.52 -5.71 -23.48
C PRO A 152 -6.00 -5.38 -23.77
N GLU A 153 -6.83 -6.42 -23.77
CA GLU A 153 -8.24 -6.45 -24.12
C GLU A 153 -9.19 -6.75 -22.95
N ASP A 154 -8.67 -7.04 -21.75
CA ASP A 154 -9.50 -7.19 -20.56
C ASP A 154 -9.68 -5.84 -19.89
N GLY A 155 -10.92 -5.42 -19.70
CA GLY A 155 -11.33 -4.16 -19.08
C GLY A 155 -10.94 -3.96 -17.60
N ALA A 156 -9.87 -4.58 -17.11
CA ALA A 156 -9.26 -4.28 -15.82
C ALA A 156 -8.61 -2.89 -15.91
N MET A 157 -9.42 -1.87 -15.57
CA MET A 157 -9.07 -0.44 -15.47
C MET A 157 -7.98 0.05 -16.45
N LYS A 158 -8.36 0.27 -17.71
CA LYS A 158 -7.73 1.34 -18.51
C LYS A 158 -8.11 2.67 -17.88
N SER A 159 -7.53 3.01 -16.72
CA SER A 159 -7.79 4.28 -16.06
C SER A 159 -7.36 5.47 -16.93
N GLY A 160 -6.61 5.22 -18.01
CA GLY A 160 -6.01 6.24 -18.86
C GLY A 160 -4.90 7.00 -18.14
N VAL A 161 -4.58 6.59 -16.91
CA VAL A 161 -3.59 7.21 -16.06
C VAL A 161 -2.21 6.74 -16.51
N GLN A 162 -1.36 7.71 -16.85
CA GLN A 162 0.04 7.44 -17.20
C GLN A 162 0.84 7.20 -15.92
N GLU A 163 1.78 6.26 -15.99
CA GLU A 163 2.79 6.09 -14.96
C GLU A 163 3.60 7.37 -14.82
N GLU A 164 3.90 7.76 -13.60
CA GLU A 164 4.59 9.01 -13.30
C GLU A 164 5.43 8.86 -12.03
N ASN A 165 6.73 9.10 -12.17
CA ASN A 165 7.65 9.26 -11.05
C ASN A 165 8.25 10.66 -11.14
N THR A 166 7.94 11.53 -10.17
CA THR A 166 8.49 12.88 -10.15
C THR A 166 8.93 13.28 -8.76
N ILE A 167 10.05 14.02 -8.70
CA ILE A 167 10.49 14.74 -7.51
C ILE A 167 10.53 16.23 -7.88
N LEU A 168 9.70 17.03 -7.22
CA LEU A 168 9.64 18.47 -7.38
C LEU A 168 10.16 19.15 -6.11
N VAL A 169 11.20 19.97 -6.25
CA VAL A 169 11.76 20.77 -5.16
C VAL A 169 11.29 22.21 -5.32
N MET A 170 10.68 22.74 -4.27
CA MET A 170 10.17 24.11 -4.16
C MET A 170 10.90 24.84 -3.04
N PRO A 171 12.00 25.56 -3.35
CA PRO A 171 12.67 26.39 -2.36
C PRO A 171 11.73 27.47 -1.79
N MET A 172 11.97 27.91 -0.55
CA MET A 172 11.22 29.01 0.06
C MET A 172 11.30 30.30 -0.76
N PHE A 173 12.47 30.53 -1.37
CA PHE A 173 12.73 31.67 -2.24
C PHE A 173 13.38 31.17 -3.53
N GLY A 174 12.76 31.48 -4.68
CA GLY A 174 13.23 31.08 -6.00
C GLY A 174 12.26 30.17 -6.74
N PRO A 175 12.56 29.86 -8.02
CA PRO A 175 11.71 29.01 -8.82
C PRO A 175 11.82 27.53 -8.39
N PRO A 176 10.75 26.74 -8.55
CA PRO A 176 10.80 25.30 -8.33
C PRO A 176 11.56 24.59 -9.46
N TYR A 177 12.10 23.41 -9.18
CA TYR A 177 12.78 22.59 -10.17
C TYR A 177 12.50 21.09 -9.96
N LYS A 178 12.51 20.34 -11.06
CA LYS A 178 12.39 18.87 -11.04
C LYS A 178 13.78 18.26 -10.84
N VAL A 179 13.84 17.20 -10.04
CA VAL A 179 15.04 16.38 -9.87
C VAL A 179 14.97 15.21 -10.84
N GLU A 180 16.08 14.94 -11.51
CA GLU A 180 16.23 13.76 -12.36
C GLU A 180 16.27 12.50 -11.48
N ILE A 181 15.46 11.51 -11.84
CA ILE A 181 15.38 10.24 -11.12
C ILE A 181 16.18 9.21 -11.91
N GLU A 182 17.16 8.60 -11.26
CA GLU A 182 17.90 7.47 -11.81
C GLU A 182 17.05 6.20 -11.64
N GLU A 183 16.57 5.64 -12.76
CA GLU A 183 15.76 4.42 -12.73
C GLU A 183 16.62 3.17 -12.55
N GLY A 184 16.29 2.36 -11.54
CA GLY A 184 16.91 1.06 -11.34
C GLY A 184 16.33 0.00 -12.28
N ARG A 185 17.14 -1.04 -12.58
CA ARG A 185 16.66 -2.21 -13.33
C ARG A 185 16.13 -3.28 -12.39
N GLY A 186 15.03 -3.93 -12.79
CA GLY A 186 14.40 -5.02 -12.03
C GLY A 186 13.02 -4.65 -11.49
N GLY A 187 12.44 -5.51 -10.66
CA GLY A 187 11.16 -5.26 -10.01
C GLY A 187 11.22 -4.11 -8.99
N HIS A 188 10.07 -3.48 -8.74
CA HIS A 188 9.90 -2.37 -7.79
C HIS A 188 10.91 -1.23 -7.99
N GLY A 189 11.03 -0.73 -9.24
CA GLY A 189 11.95 0.36 -9.59
C GLY A 189 13.44 0.00 -9.44
N GLY A 190 13.77 -1.30 -9.40
CA GLY A 190 15.11 -1.81 -9.17
C GLY A 190 15.46 -2.07 -7.70
N GLY A 191 14.48 -2.04 -6.80
CA GLY A 191 14.66 -2.41 -5.39
C GLY A 191 14.95 -3.89 -5.19
N ASP A 192 14.28 -4.78 -5.94
CA ASP A 192 14.37 -6.23 -5.71
C ASP A 192 15.80 -6.78 -5.84
N PRO A 193 16.58 -6.45 -6.89
CA PRO A 193 17.96 -6.94 -6.99
C PRO A 193 18.87 -6.41 -5.87
N LEU A 194 18.61 -5.20 -5.37
CA LEU A 194 19.38 -4.62 -4.26
C LEU A 194 19.08 -5.35 -2.96
N LEU A 195 17.79 -5.59 -2.67
CA LEU A 195 17.34 -6.34 -1.51
C LEU A 195 17.90 -7.77 -1.52
N LEU A 196 17.77 -8.48 -2.65
CA LEU A 196 18.27 -9.85 -2.77
C LEU A 196 19.79 -9.93 -2.61
N ARG A 197 20.54 -8.94 -3.11
CA ARG A 197 21.99 -8.87 -2.92
C ARG A 197 22.36 -8.64 -1.46
N ASP A 198 21.60 -7.83 -0.73
CA ASP A 198 21.83 -7.58 0.68
C ASP A 198 21.55 -8.82 1.54
N ILE A 199 20.49 -9.58 1.22
CA ILE A 199 20.09 -10.80 1.96
C ILE A 199 20.98 -12.01 1.63
N PHE A 200 21.23 -12.27 0.34
CA PHE A 200 21.86 -13.51 -0.13
C PHE A 200 23.27 -13.33 -0.68
N GLY A 201 23.69 -12.09 -0.91
CA GLY A 201 24.98 -11.76 -1.51
C GLY A 201 25.97 -11.13 -0.52
N LEU A 202 26.94 -10.43 -1.08
CA LEU A 202 27.81 -9.54 -0.32
C LEU A 202 27.25 -8.12 -0.42
N PRO A 203 26.92 -7.47 0.71
CA PRO A 203 26.48 -6.08 0.69
C PRO A 203 27.51 -5.18 -0.01
N GLY A 204 27.05 -4.40 -0.97
CA GLY A 204 27.88 -3.38 -1.63
C GLY A 204 27.91 -2.08 -0.84
N GLU A 205 28.71 -1.12 -1.28
CA GLU A 205 28.64 0.24 -0.72
C GLU A 205 27.24 0.83 -0.94
N ASP A 206 26.66 1.37 0.13
CA ASP A 206 25.35 2.00 0.09
C ASP A 206 25.40 3.43 0.63
N LYS A 207 25.71 4.38 -0.26
CA LYS A 207 25.76 5.82 0.06
C LYS A 207 24.46 6.40 0.64
N PHE A 208 23.34 5.68 0.51
CA PHE A 208 22.03 6.12 0.96
C PHE A 208 21.56 5.39 2.23
N ASN A 209 22.34 4.44 2.77
CA ASN A 209 22.01 3.67 3.98
C ASN A 209 20.59 3.04 3.95
N ARG A 210 20.19 2.46 2.81
CA ARG A 210 18.86 1.90 2.55
C ARG A 210 18.62 0.55 3.21
N ALA A 211 19.68 -0.16 3.61
CA ALA A 211 19.55 -1.46 4.27
C ALA A 211 18.76 -1.33 5.58
N ALA A 212 17.58 -1.94 5.63
CA ALA A 212 16.72 -1.92 6.80
C ALA A 212 17.04 -3.07 7.76
N SER A 213 16.98 -2.80 9.06
CA SER A 213 17.12 -3.80 10.10
C SER A 213 15.76 -4.30 10.61
N HIS A 214 15.76 -5.36 11.42
CA HIS A 214 14.57 -5.82 12.13
C HIS A 214 14.00 -4.76 13.11
N ILE A 215 14.82 -3.80 13.57
CA ILE A 215 14.40 -2.70 14.43
C ILE A 215 13.54 -1.72 13.63
N ASP A 216 13.92 -1.41 12.39
CA ASP A 216 13.16 -0.51 11.50
C ASP A 216 11.79 -1.11 11.17
N GLY A 217 11.78 -2.42 10.85
CA GLY A 217 10.55 -3.19 10.71
C GLY A 217 9.67 -3.16 11.96
N ALA A 218 10.24 -3.32 13.16
CA ALA A 218 9.50 -3.25 14.41
C ALA A 218 8.87 -1.86 14.62
N LYS A 219 9.64 -0.78 14.42
CA LYS A 219 9.13 0.61 14.56
C LYS A 219 7.97 0.88 13.62
N SER A 220 8.09 0.43 12.37
CA SER A 220 7.05 0.59 11.36
C SER A 220 5.78 -0.20 11.70
N ILE A 221 5.92 -1.45 12.16
CA ILE A 221 4.78 -2.26 12.61
C ILE A 221 4.08 -1.60 13.81
N LEU A 222 4.85 -1.06 14.75
CA LEU A 222 4.30 -0.38 15.93
C LEU A 222 3.44 0.84 15.55
N THR A 223 3.80 1.61 14.52
CA THR A 223 2.93 2.67 13.98
C THR A 223 1.57 2.11 13.55
N GLY A 224 1.57 1.00 12.81
CA GLY A 224 0.35 0.35 12.35
C GLY A 224 -0.49 -0.24 13.49
N ILE A 225 0.14 -0.86 14.48
CA ILE A 225 -0.55 -1.37 15.68
C ILE A 225 -1.18 -0.23 16.47
N ALA A 226 -0.45 0.87 16.70
CA ALA A 226 -0.97 2.05 17.35
C ALA A 226 -2.17 2.64 16.60
N GLY A 227 -2.09 2.69 15.26
CA GLY A 227 -3.20 3.08 14.39
C GLY A 227 -4.44 2.22 14.59
N ASN A 228 -4.29 0.88 14.62
CA ASN A 228 -5.41 -0.04 14.84
C ASN A 228 -6.05 0.14 16.24
N ILE A 229 -5.24 0.29 17.29
CA ILE A 229 -5.73 0.54 18.64
C ILE A 229 -6.46 1.89 18.69
N SER A 230 -5.95 2.90 17.98
CA SER A 230 -6.59 4.21 17.89
C SER A 230 -7.94 4.15 17.17
N LEU A 231 -8.06 3.37 16.09
CA LEU A 231 -9.34 3.14 15.40
C LEU A 231 -10.37 2.50 16.33
N GLN A 232 -9.95 1.52 17.12
CA GLN A 232 -10.81 0.79 18.05
C GLN A 232 -11.26 1.65 19.24
N THR A 233 -10.35 2.44 19.80
CA THR A 233 -10.60 3.22 21.03
C THR A 233 -11.09 4.64 20.76
N GLY A 234 -10.84 5.17 19.57
CA GLY A 234 -11.07 6.58 19.23
C GLY A 234 -10.09 7.54 19.91
N LEU A 235 -8.99 7.05 20.48
CA LEU A 235 -8.03 7.84 21.25
C LEU A 235 -6.63 7.81 20.63
N PRO A 236 -5.79 8.84 20.85
CA PRO A 236 -4.37 8.77 20.49
C PRO A 236 -3.65 7.72 21.32
N VAL A 237 -2.68 7.04 20.71
CA VAL A 237 -1.90 5.96 21.30
C VAL A 237 -0.43 6.35 21.29
N LYS A 238 0.23 6.27 22.45
CA LYS A 238 1.68 6.42 22.53
C LYS A 238 2.36 5.11 22.17
N VAL A 239 3.38 5.18 21.34
CA VAL A 239 4.04 3.97 20.81
C VAL A 239 4.86 3.25 21.88
N ASP A 240 5.43 3.97 22.83
CA ASP A 240 6.21 3.41 23.94
C ASP A 240 5.36 2.62 24.96
N GLU A 241 4.03 2.76 24.93
CA GLU A 241 3.11 1.99 25.76
C GLU A 241 2.81 0.59 25.19
N LEU A 242 3.21 0.31 23.94
CA LEU A 242 2.87 -0.93 23.23
C LEU A 242 3.82 -2.10 23.52
N VAL A 243 5.06 -1.81 23.87
CA VAL A 243 6.11 -2.82 24.11
C VAL A 243 6.93 -2.47 25.34
N LYS A 244 7.26 -3.47 26.15
CA LYS A 244 8.21 -3.35 27.25
C LYS A 244 9.45 -4.15 26.88
N PHE A 245 10.61 -3.49 26.93
CA PHE A 245 11.92 -4.12 26.72
C PHE A 245 12.52 -4.59 28.05
#